data_AF-A0A963WMW6-F1
#
_entry.id   AF-A0A963WMW6-F1
#
_cell.length_a   1.000
_cell.length_b   1.000
_cell.length_c   1.000
_cell.angle_alpha   90.00
_cell.angle_beta   90.00
_cell.angle_gamma   90.00
#
_symmetry.space_group_name_H-M   'P 1'
#
loop_
_entity.id
_entity.type
_entity.pdbx_description
1 polymer ?
#
loop_
_entity_poly.entity_id
_entity_poly.type
_entity_poly.pdbx_seq_one_letter_code
_entity_poly.pdbx_strand_id
1 'polypeptide(L)'
;FGNFLIKQVVDELTKEFPSLTTFVTLSPMTRFADWLTNAAKDSSDKDELTEGERAALERLRELHWWENEVIAEDLRDTLTRLAAKYLLEAKGRGGLPFDPVARFHLGNGARLERINWMADLSGRGLRQSHGLMVNYLYDTREIESNHEAFANEGTIAASRVVKGYLKARGRSTERTTLQALGLSNEKQ
;
A
#
# COMPACT_ATOMS: atom_id res chain seq x y z
N PHE A 1 -5.52 -18.90 -17.59
CA PHE A 1 -5.27 -17.63 -18.31
C PHE A 1 -3.81 -17.27 -18.12
N GLY A 2 -3.07 -17.05 -19.21
CA GLY A 2 -1.61 -16.93 -19.19
C GLY A 2 -1.14 -15.66 -18.49
N ASN A 3 0.04 -15.74 -17.87
CA ASN A 3 0.80 -14.54 -17.51
C ASN A 3 1.10 -13.77 -18.81
N PHE A 4 1.01 -12.43 -18.80
CA PHE A 4 1.10 -11.49 -19.94
C PHE A 4 -0.21 -11.02 -20.60
N LEU A 5 -1.38 -11.23 -19.99
CA LEU A 5 -2.63 -10.62 -20.48
C LEU A 5 -2.50 -9.10 -20.64
N ILE A 6 -1.90 -8.42 -19.64
CA ILE A 6 -1.80 -6.96 -19.67
C ILE A 6 -0.70 -6.49 -20.63
N LYS A 7 0.35 -7.27 -20.85
CA LYS A 7 1.38 -6.94 -21.85
C LYS A 7 0.76 -6.82 -23.24
N GLN A 8 -0.11 -7.76 -23.61
CA GLN A 8 -0.80 -7.72 -24.91
C GLN A 8 -1.63 -6.45 -25.06
N VAL A 9 -2.38 -6.07 -24.03
CA VAL A 9 -3.17 -4.83 -24.01
C VAL A 9 -2.28 -3.59 -24.14
N VAL A 10 -1.16 -3.54 -23.41
CA VAL A 10 -0.20 -2.43 -23.49
C VAL A 10 0.42 -2.33 -24.89
N ASP A 11 0.80 -3.46 -25.49
CA ASP A 11 1.37 -3.52 -26.83
C ASP A 11 0.36 -3.08 -27.91
N GLU A 12 -0.91 -3.46 -27.78
CA GLU A 12 -2.00 -3.02 -28.66
C GLU A 12 -2.25 -1.52 -28.55
N LEU A 13 -2.39 -1.00 -27.33
CA LEU A 13 -2.59 0.43 -27.09
C LEU A 13 -1.41 1.29 -27.56
N THR A 14 -0.18 0.79 -27.42
CA THR A 14 1.03 1.50 -27.91
C THR A 14 1.04 1.59 -29.45
N LYS A 15 0.55 0.56 -30.15
CA LYS A 15 0.44 0.57 -31.61
C LYS A 15 -0.65 1.54 -32.08
N GLU A 16 -1.79 1.55 -31.41
CA GLU A 16 -2.92 2.42 -31.77
C GLU A 16 -2.66 3.88 -31.40
N PHE A 17 -2.03 4.12 -30.24
CA PHE A 17 -1.75 5.44 -29.71
C PHE A 17 -0.25 5.60 -29.35
N PRO A 18 0.63 5.89 -30.33
CA PRO A 18 2.09 5.96 -30.09
C PRO A 18 2.53 7.02 -29.07
N SER A 19 1.69 8.03 -28.80
CA SER A 19 1.95 9.05 -27.78
C SER A 19 1.60 8.58 -26.36
N LEU A 20 0.95 7.43 -26.19
CA LEU A 20 0.61 6.88 -24.89
C LEU A 20 1.82 6.14 -24.30
N THR A 21 2.49 6.77 -23.34
CA THR A 21 3.77 6.27 -22.78
C THR A 21 3.66 5.77 -21.34
N THR A 22 2.49 5.81 -20.73
CA THR A 22 2.31 5.47 -19.31
C THR A 22 1.06 4.64 -19.11
N PHE A 23 1.24 3.45 -18.56
CA PHE A 23 0.19 2.47 -18.32
C PHE A 23 0.15 2.15 -16.84
N VAL A 24 -0.93 2.55 -16.18
CA VAL A 24 -1.08 2.47 -14.73
C VAL A 24 -2.49 2.03 -14.37
N THR A 25 -2.62 1.19 -13.36
CA THR A 25 -3.91 0.77 -12.81
C THR A 25 -4.26 1.56 -11.57
N LEU A 26 -5.53 1.59 -11.17
CA LEU A 26 -5.96 1.95 -9.82
C LEU A 26 -6.71 0.74 -9.25
N SER A 27 -6.01 -0.04 -8.43
CA SER A 27 -6.41 -1.39 -8.04
C SER A 27 -6.78 -1.47 -6.54
N PRO A 28 -7.81 -2.24 -6.17
CA PRO A 28 -8.17 -2.45 -4.77
C PRO A 28 -7.19 -3.37 -4.04
N MET A 29 -7.14 -3.27 -2.71
CA MET A 29 -6.42 -4.19 -1.82
C MET A 29 -7.43 -5.06 -1.08
N THR A 30 -7.78 -6.19 -1.65
CA THR A 30 -9.05 -6.87 -1.29
C THR A 30 -9.02 -7.58 0.06
N ARG A 31 -7.84 -7.81 0.65
CA ARG A 31 -7.67 -8.54 1.92
C ARG A 31 -6.85 -7.78 2.95
N PHE A 32 -6.69 -6.47 2.79
CA PHE A 32 -5.85 -5.68 3.69
C PHE A 32 -6.46 -5.55 5.08
N ALA A 33 -7.74 -5.21 5.19
CA ALA A 33 -8.43 -5.09 6.48
C ALA A 33 -8.44 -6.41 7.27
N ASP A 34 -8.64 -7.53 6.58
CA ASP A 34 -8.59 -8.87 7.20
C ASP A 34 -7.18 -9.19 7.70
N TRP A 35 -6.16 -8.92 6.90
CA TRP A 35 -4.77 -9.11 7.30
C TRP A 35 -4.43 -8.28 8.53
N LEU A 36 -4.84 -7.01 8.54
CA LEU A 36 -4.61 -6.08 9.64
C LEU A 36 -5.30 -6.53 10.93
N THR A 37 -6.54 -7.02 10.82
CA THR A 37 -7.30 -7.57 11.95
C THR A 37 -6.63 -8.80 12.55
N ASN A 38 -6.02 -9.65 11.72
CA ASN A 38 -5.31 -10.84 12.19
C ASN A 38 -3.98 -10.46 12.85
N ALA A 39 -3.21 -9.54 12.26
CA ALA A 39 -1.97 -9.03 12.84
C ALA A 39 -2.20 -8.34 14.20
N ALA A 40 -3.35 -7.67 14.38
CA ALA A 40 -3.73 -7.09 15.66
C ALA A 40 -4.06 -8.13 16.74
N LYS A 41 -4.61 -9.30 16.36
CA LYS A 41 -4.96 -10.39 17.28
C LYS A 41 -3.77 -11.25 17.68
N ASP A 42 -2.80 -11.40 16.78
CA ASP A 42 -1.59 -12.17 17.05
C ASP A 42 -0.66 -11.35 17.96
N SER A 43 -0.72 -11.67 19.26
CA SER A 43 0.11 -11.07 20.30
C SER A 43 1.42 -11.84 20.49
N SER A 44 1.59 -12.97 19.79
CA SER A 44 2.78 -13.82 19.90
C SER A 44 3.94 -13.31 19.04
N ASP A 45 3.64 -12.60 17.95
CA ASP A 45 4.64 -12.00 17.07
C ASP A 45 4.74 -10.48 17.28
N LYS A 46 5.61 -10.08 18.22
CA LYS A 46 5.87 -8.67 18.53
C LYS A 46 6.48 -7.89 17.36
N ASP A 47 6.92 -8.57 16.30
CA ASP A 47 7.51 -7.94 15.12
C ASP A 47 6.46 -7.51 14.08
N GLU A 48 5.20 -7.90 14.21
CA GLU A 48 4.16 -7.55 13.25
C GLU A 48 3.67 -6.10 13.37
N LEU A 49 3.35 -5.65 14.59
CA LEU A 49 2.84 -4.31 14.88
C LEU A 49 3.51 -3.70 16.10
N THR A 50 3.98 -2.45 15.97
CA THR A 50 4.47 -1.68 17.13
C THR A 50 3.32 -1.27 18.04
N GLU A 51 3.62 -0.91 19.30
CA GLU A 51 2.60 -0.43 20.24
C GLU A 51 1.88 0.82 19.71
N GLY A 52 2.62 1.76 19.09
CA GLY A 52 2.04 2.94 18.47
C GLY A 52 1.11 2.60 17.30
N GLU A 53 1.42 1.57 16.52
CA GLU A 53 0.53 1.08 15.46
C GLU A 53 -0.74 0.46 16.04
N ARG A 54 -0.63 -0.38 17.08
CA ARG A 54 -1.78 -0.98 17.74
C ARG A 54 -2.71 0.10 18.30
N ALA A 55 -2.16 1.11 18.98
CA ALA A 55 -2.92 2.24 19.51
C ALA A 55 -3.61 3.06 18.39
N ALA A 56 -2.92 3.31 17.28
CA ALA A 56 -3.51 4.00 16.14
C ALA A 56 -4.66 3.18 15.51
N LEU A 57 -4.50 1.87 15.37
CA LEU A 57 -5.53 0.99 14.79
C LEU A 57 -6.83 0.94 15.60
N GLU A 58 -6.79 1.17 16.91
CA GLU A 58 -8.01 1.26 17.73
C GLU A 58 -8.93 2.42 17.29
N ARG A 59 -8.38 3.47 16.67
CA ARG A 59 -9.16 4.60 16.11
C ARG A 59 -10.05 4.16 14.94
N LEU A 60 -9.75 3.04 14.27
CA LEU A 60 -10.60 2.50 13.19
C LEU A 60 -11.95 1.99 13.68
N ARG A 61 -12.13 1.81 15.00
CA ARG A 61 -13.41 1.45 15.60
C ARG A 61 -14.39 2.62 15.68
N GLU A 62 -13.89 3.84 15.54
CA GLU A 62 -14.73 5.03 15.50
C GLU A 62 -15.57 5.03 14.22
N LEU A 63 -16.89 5.18 14.39
CA LEU A 63 -17.80 5.22 13.27
C LEU A 63 -17.49 6.46 12.41
N HIS A 64 -17.41 6.29 11.09
CA HIS A 64 -17.07 7.37 10.16
C HIS A 64 -15.73 8.07 10.47
N TRP A 65 -14.72 7.36 10.99
CA TRP A 65 -13.40 7.94 11.25
C TRP A 65 -12.80 8.66 10.03
N TRP A 66 -13.14 8.24 8.80
CA TRP A 66 -12.68 8.84 7.55
C TRP A 66 -13.28 10.23 7.26
N GLU A 67 -14.34 10.64 7.97
CA GLU A 67 -14.93 11.99 7.91
C GLU A 67 -14.34 12.92 8.96
N ASN A 68 -13.66 12.38 9.98
CA ASN A 68 -12.97 13.17 10.98
C ASN A 68 -11.52 13.40 10.55
N GLU A 69 -11.24 14.60 10.04
CA GLU A 69 -9.93 14.98 9.49
C GLU A 69 -8.76 14.73 10.46
N VAL A 70 -8.96 14.98 11.76
CA VAL A 70 -7.93 14.73 12.78
C VAL A 70 -7.58 13.25 12.85
N ILE A 71 -8.61 12.39 12.85
CA ILE A 71 -8.43 10.93 12.97
C ILE A 71 -7.87 10.35 11.68
N ALA A 72 -8.39 10.82 10.54
CA ALA A 72 -7.94 10.38 9.23
C ALA A 72 -6.45 10.69 9.02
N GLU A 73 -5.99 11.91 9.35
CA GLU A 73 -4.57 12.26 9.23
C GLU A 73 -3.69 11.53 10.24
N ASP A 74 -4.15 11.33 11.48
CA ASP A 74 -3.44 10.50 12.47
C ASP A 74 -3.22 9.06 11.98
N LEU A 75 -4.21 8.50 11.26
CA LEU A 75 -4.17 7.14 10.73
C LEU A 75 -3.37 7.00 9.44
N ARG A 76 -3.23 8.08 8.66
CA ARG A 76 -2.69 8.06 7.30
C ARG A 76 -1.32 7.41 7.21
N ASP A 77 -0.37 7.88 8.02
CA ASP A 77 1.01 7.38 7.99
C ASP A 77 1.08 5.92 8.46
N THR A 78 0.33 5.59 9.52
CA THR A 78 0.24 4.24 10.06
C THR A 78 -0.30 3.26 9.03
N LEU A 79 -1.46 3.56 8.44
CA LEU A 79 -2.11 2.70 7.45
C LEU A 79 -1.32 2.61 6.15
N THR A 80 -0.72 3.70 5.68
CA THR A 80 0.12 3.68 4.47
C THR A 80 1.36 2.80 4.67
N ARG A 81 2.00 2.90 5.85
CA ARG A 81 3.14 2.04 6.18
C ARG A 81 2.75 0.58 6.32
N LEU A 82 1.64 0.28 6.99
CA LEU A 82 1.13 -1.09 7.14
C LEU A 82 0.71 -1.68 5.79
N ALA A 83 0.14 -0.87 4.90
CA ALA A 83 -0.14 -1.28 3.52
C ALA A 83 1.13 -1.60 2.74
N ALA A 84 2.20 -0.83 2.91
CA ALA A 84 3.49 -1.15 2.29
C ALA A 84 4.05 -2.47 2.84
N LYS A 85 3.98 -2.69 4.16
CA LYS A 85 4.38 -3.96 4.81
C LYS A 85 3.57 -5.12 4.26
N TYR A 86 2.26 -4.97 4.19
CA TYR A 86 1.35 -5.96 3.63
C TYR A 86 1.68 -6.32 2.17
N LEU A 87 1.91 -5.32 1.31
CA LEU A 87 2.15 -5.57 -0.12
C LEU A 87 3.55 -6.14 -0.40
N LEU A 88 4.55 -5.80 0.42
CA LEU A 88 5.94 -6.18 0.19
C LEU A 88 6.35 -7.46 0.95
N GLU A 89 5.89 -7.60 2.20
CA GLU A 89 6.39 -8.61 3.13
C GLU A 89 5.37 -9.72 3.40
N ALA A 90 4.07 -9.40 3.47
CA ALA A 90 3.07 -10.41 3.82
C ALA A 90 2.94 -11.47 2.71
N LYS A 91 3.16 -12.73 3.09
CA LYS A 91 3.06 -13.89 2.20
C LYS A 91 1.86 -14.76 2.54
N GLY A 92 1.19 -15.26 1.51
CA GLY A 92 0.15 -16.27 1.62
C GLY A 92 0.71 -17.68 1.44
N ARG A 93 -0.19 -18.62 1.10
CA ARG A 93 0.19 -19.99 0.78
C ARG A 93 1.18 -20.03 -0.39
N GLY A 94 2.25 -20.81 -0.25
CA GLY A 94 3.26 -20.98 -1.29
C GLY A 94 4.25 -19.83 -1.42
N GLY A 95 4.36 -18.95 -0.40
CA GLY A 95 5.39 -17.89 -0.37
C GLY A 95 5.11 -16.69 -1.28
N LEU A 96 3.96 -16.66 -1.95
CA LEU A 96 3.54 -15.56 -2.83
C LEU A 96 2.94 -14.39 -2.02
N PRO A 97 2.90 -13.15 -2.57
CA PRO A 97 2.23 -12.03 -1.92
C PRO A 97 0.82 -12.38 -1.45
N PHE A 98 0.47 -11.92 -0.25
CA PHE A 98 -0.81 -12.28 0.38
C PHE A 98 -2.03 -11.76 -0.40
N ASP A 99 -1.93 -10.56 -0.97
CA ASP A 99 -3.00 -9.94 -1.75
C ASP A 99 -3.16 -10.60 -3.13
N PRO A 100 -4.37 -11.06 -3.50
CA PRO A 100 -4.61 -11.67 -4.81
C PRO A 100 -4.45 -10.70 -5.99
N VAL A 101 -4.77 -9.42 -5.81
CA VAL A 101 -4.68 -8.40 -6.87
C VAL A 101 -3.22 -8.02 -7.11
N ALA A 102 -2.41 -7.93 -6.04
CA ALA A 102 -0.96 -7.78 -6.15
C ALA A 102 -0.33 -8.94 -6.93
N ARG A 103 -0.67 -10.19 -6.59
CA ARG A 103 -0.19 -11.37 -7.32
C ARG A 103 -0.53 -11.31 -8.81
N PHE A 104 -1.74 -10.87 -9.15
CA PHE A 104 -2.15 -10.72 -10.54
C PHE A 104 -1.30 -9.69 -11.28
N HIS A 105 -1.13 -8.48 -10.74
CA HIS A 105 -0.39 -7.43 -11.43
C HIS A 105 1.11 -7.71 -11.51
N LEU A 106 1.72 -8.15 -10.40
CA LEU A 106 3.13 -8.54 -10.35
C LEU A 106 3.40 -9.73 -11.29
N GLY A 107 2.50 -10.71 -11.32
CA GLY A 107 2.56 -11.83 -12.26
C GLY A 107 2.40 -11.41 -13.73
N ASN A 108 1.89 -10.22 -14.01
CA ASN A 108 1.86 -9.62 -15.35
C ASN A 108 3.02 -8.64 -15.59
N GLY A 109 4.03 -8.60 -14.73
CA GLY A 109 5.22 -7.76 -14.90
C GLY A 109 5.08 -6.31 -14.44
N ALA A 110 4.01 -5.99 -13.72
CA ALA A 110 3.84 -4.64 -13.19
C ALA A 110 4.78 -4.36 -12.02
N ARG A 111 5.10 -3.08 -11.82
CA ARG A 111 5.75 -2.57 -10.62
C ARG A 111 4.72 -1.99 -9.67
N LEU A 112 4.81 -2.32 -8.39
CA LEU A 112 4.07 -1.66 -7.33
C LEU A 112 4.53 -0.19 -7.22
N GLU A 113 3.71 0.75 -7.69
CA GLU A 113 4.15 2.12 -7.94
C GLU A 113 3.82 3.07 -6.80
N ARG A 114 2.56 3.06 -6.34
CA ARG A 114 2.05 4.02 -5.35
C ARG A 114 0.94 3.42 -4.51
N ILE A 115 0.90 3.78 -3.23
CA ILE A 115 -0.24 3.55 -2.32
C ILE A 115 -1.02 4.87 -2.25
N ASN A 116 -2.32 4.81 -2.48
CA ASN A 116 -3.22 5.95 -2.55
C ASN A 116 -4.12 5.98 -1.30
N TRP A 117 -3.94 7.00 -0.47
CA TRP A 117 -4.76 7.31 0.70
C TRP A 117 -6.16 7.76 0.28
N MET A 118 -7.20 7.22 0.94
CA MET A 118 -8.61 7.59 0.72
C MET A 118 -9.06 7.59 -0.75
N ALA A 119 -8.58 6.63 -1.54
CA ALA A 119 -8.90 6.52 -2.96
C ALA A 119 -10.28 5.87 -3.24
N ASP A 120 -10.79 5.04 -2.33
CA ASP A 120 -12.14 4.45 -2.44
C ASP A 120 -12.88 4.51 -1.10
N LEU A 121 -13.66 5.57 -0.89
CA LEU A 121 -14.50 5.77 0.29
C LEU A 121 -15.88 5.08 0.17
N SER A 122 -16.09 4.24 -0.85
CA SER A 122 -17.29 3.41 -0.88
C SER A 122 -17.30 2.45 0.31
N GLY A 123 -18.48 2.00 0.72
CA GLY A 123 -18.59 1.00 1.78
C GLY A 123 -17.79 -0.27 1.49
N ARG A 124 -17.54 -0.62 0.22
CA ARG A 124 -16.67 -1.74 -0.16
C ARG A 124 -15.20 -1.41 0.09
N GLY A 125 -14.70 -0.29 -0.40
CA GLY A 125 -13.30 0.13 -0.23
C GLY A 125 -12.92 0.29 1.24
N LEU A 126 -13.80 0.89 2.03
CA LEU A 126 -13.62 1.00 3.49
C LEU A 126 -13.55 -0.36 4.17
N ARG A 127 -14.41 -1.32 3.79
CA ARG A 127 -14.39 -2.69 4.36
C ARG A 127 -13.18 -3.52 3.94
N GLN A 128 -12.68 -3.34 2.71
CA GLN A 128 -11.58 -4.17 2.18
C GLN A 128 -10.21 -3.66 2.58
N SER A 129 -10.03 -2.33 2.61
CA SER A 129 -8.71 -1.71 2.72
C SER A 129 -8.68 -0.37 3.42
N HIS A 130 -9.73 -0.02 4.18
CA HIS A 130 -9.82 1.29 4.85
C HIS A 130 -9.67 2.46 3.85
N GLY A 131 -10.15 2.26 2.62
CA GLY A 131 -10.12 3.25 1.55
C GLY A 131 -8.80 3.36 0.78
N LEU A 132 -7.82 2.50 1.08
CA LEU A 132 -6.57 2.43 0.33
C LEU A 132 -6.75 1.75 -1.02
N MET A 133 -6.16 2.34 -2.05
CA MET A 133 -5.96 1.70 -3.36
C MET A 133 -4.50 1.79 -3.79
N VAL A 134 -4.14 1.07 -4.85
CA VAL A 134 -2.76 0.94 -5.29
C VAL A 134 -2.66 1.20 -6.78
N ASN A 135 -1.61 1.92 -7.18
CA ASN A 135 -1.20 1.96 -8.56
C ASN A 135 -0.16 0.88 -8.86
N TYR A 136 -0.40 0.09 -9.90
CA TYR A 136 0.61 -0.76 -10.52
C TYR A 136 0.99 -0.14 -11.87
N LEU A 137 2.29 0.10 -12.07
CA LEU A 137 2.83 0.63 -13.32
C LEU A 137 3.29 -0.52 -14.22
N TYR A 138 2.88 -0.47 -15.48
CA TYR A 138 3.38 -1.31 -16.56
C TYR A 138 4.36 -0.50 -17.42
N ASP A 139 5.65 -0.55 -17.08
CA ASP A 139 6.70 0.03 -17.91
C ASP A 139 7.08 -0.97 -19.00
N THR A 140 6.84 -0.63 -20.27
CA THR A 140 7.06 -1.52 -21.42
C THR A 140 8.47 -2.09 -21.49
N ARG A 141 9.46 -1.41 -20.89
CA ARG A 141 10.85 -1.85 -20.85
C ARG A 141 11.16 -2.85 -19.74
N GLU A 142 10.32 -2.90 -18.70
CA GLU A 142 10.56 -3.70 -17.49
C GLU A 142 9.55 -4.86 -17.32
N ILE A 143 8.46 -4.92 -18.10
CA ILE A 143 7.40 -5.93 -17.94
C ILE A 143 7.96 -7.36 -17.93
N GLU A 144 8.78 -7.73 -18.93
CA GLU A 144 9.31 -9.09 -19.05
C GLU A 144 10.26 -9.42 -17.90
N SER A 145 11.23 -8.54 -17.60
CA SER A 145 12.17 -8.75 -16.49
C SER A 145 11.48 -8.82 -15.13
N ASN A 146 10.45 -7.99 -14.90
CA ASN A 146 9.67 -8.01 -13.66
C ASN A 146 8.85 -9.30 -13.56
N HIS A 147 8.26 -9.75 -14.66
CA HIS A 147 7.51 -11.00 -14.70
C HIS A 147 8.41 -12.18 -14.35
N GLU A 148 9.58 -12.29 -14.98
CA GLU A 148 10.53 -13.37 -14.75
C GLU A 148 11.05 -13.39 -13.31
N ALA A 149 11.45 -12.22 -12.78
CA ALA A 149 11.92 -12.10 -11.40
C ALA A 149 10.82 -12.50 -10.40
N PHE A 150 9.56 -12.12 -10.66
CA PHE A 150 8.44 -12.51 -9.80
C PHE A 150 8.11 -14.00 -9.91
N ALA A 151 8.10 -14.56 -11.12
CA ALA A 151 7.75 -15.96 -11.37
C ALA A 151 8.80 -16.94 -10.82
N ASN A 152 10.08 -16.61 -10.95
CA ASN A 152 11.18 -17.51 -10.59
C ASN A 152 11.62 -17.34 -9.13
N GLU A 153 11.65 -16.11 -8.62
CA GLU A 153 12.24 -15.79 -7.31
C GLU A 153 11.22 -15.23 -6.30
N GLY A 154 10.00 -14.91 -6.74
CA GLY A 154 9.02 -14.19 -5.92
C GLY A 154 9.41 -12.72 -5.67
N THR A 155 10.37 -12.19 -6.43
CA THR A 155 10.88 -10.83 -6.30
C THR A 155 9.79 -9.81 -6.65
N ILE A 156 9.50 -8.90 -5.73
CA ILE A 156 8.48 -7.85 -5.92
C ILE A 156 9.15 -6.59 -6.48
N ALA A 157 8.82 -6.26 -7.73
CA ALA A 157 9.14 -4.95 -8.30
C ALA A 157 8.32 -3.87 -7.60
N ALA A 158 8.98 -2.91 -6.95
CA ALA A 158 8.32 -1.80 -6.24
C ALA A 158 9.13 -0.50 -6.34
N SER A 159 8.42 0.63 -6.39
CA SER A 159 9.02 1.97 -6.44
C SER A 159 9.79 2.31 -5.17
N ARG A 160 10.71 3.29 -5.26
CA ARG A 160 11.45 3.79 -4.10
C ARG A 160 10.51 4.40 -3.04
N VAL A 161 9.41 5.02 -3.48
CA VAL A 161 8.41 5.61 -2.58
C VAL A 161 7.76 4.53 -1.73
N VAL A 162 7.29 3.44 -2.35
CA VAL A 162 6.63 2.35 -1.62
C VAL A 162 7.61 1.64 -0.68
N LYS A 163 8.84 1.37 -1.14
CA LYS A 163 9.90 0.82 -0.28
C LYS A 163 10.30 1.77 0.86
N GLY A 164 10.16 3.08 0.64
CA GLY A 164 10.47 4.12 1.61
C GLY A 164 9.57 4.08 2.84
N TYR A 165 8.31 3.68 2.69
CA TYR A 165 7.39 3.58 3.82
C TYR A 165 7.88 2.60 4.89
N LEU A 166 8.52 1.49 4.52
CA LEU A 166 9.06 0.52 5.50
C LEU A 166 10.20 1.09 6.36
N LYS A 167 10.94 2.08 5.84
CA LYS A 167 12.07 2.71 6.54
C LYS A 167 11.63 3.80 7.51
N ALA A 168 10.42 4.33 7.35
CA ALA A 168 9.85 5.31 8.25
C ALA A 168 9.42 4.64 9.56
N ARG A 169 10.38 4.18 10.37
CA ARG A 169 10.12 3.84 11.77
C ARG A 169 9.93 5.14 12.53
N GLY A 170 8.69 5.40 12.95
CA GLY A 170 8.32 6.37 13.98
C GLY A 170 8.97 7.74 13.86
N ARG A 171 8.46 8.59 12.95
CA ARG A 171 8.29 9.99 13.37
C ARG A 171 7.06 10.01 14.26
N SER A 172 7.29 9.63 15.51
CA SER A 172 6.36 9.93 16.60
C SER A 172 5.94 11.39 16.48
N THR A 173 4.67 11.59 16.77
CA THR A 173 3.87 12.80 16.88
C THR A 173 4.47 13.86 17.81
N GLU A 174 5.72 14.29 17.59
CA GLU A 174 6.35 15.40 18.33
C GLU A 174 6.11 16.76 17.68
N ARG A 175 5.66 16.80 16.41
CA ARG A 175 5.45 18.08 15.71
C ARG A 175 4.09 18.73 15.96
N THR A 176 3.08 17.99 16.38
CA THR A 176 1.73 18.57 16.57
C THR A 176 1.55 19.20 17.96
N THR A 177 2.23 18.70 18.99
CA THR A 177 2.11 19.24 20.35
C THR A 177 2.86 20.57 20.54
N LEU A 178 3.98 20.79 19.84
CA LEU A 178 4.75 22.03 19.95
C LEU A 178 4.13 23.20 19.18
N GLN A 179 3.37 22.94 18.11
CA GLN A 179 2.60 23.99 17.43
C GLN A 179 1.26 24.29 18.12
N ALA A 180 0.63 23.30 18.76
CA ALA A 180 -0.61 23.51 19.51
C ALA A 180 -0.42 24.26 20.85
N LEU A 181 0.79 24.29 21.41
CA LEU A 181 1.08 24.95 22.69
C LEU A 181 1.62 26.39 22.56
N GLY A 182 1.81 26.93 21.35
CA GLY A 182 2.19 28.34 21.16
C GLY A 182 3.50 28.78 21.83
N LEU A 183 4.33 27.86 22.31
CA LEU A 183 5.61 28.17 22.95
C LEU A 183 6.67 28.41 21.87
N SER A 184 6.63 29.64 21.34
CA SER A 184 7.73 30.21 20.59
C SER A 184 8.92 30.38 21.55
N ASN A 185 10.06 29.77 21.22
CA ASN A 185 11.32 30.05 21.90
C ASN A 185 11.67 31.53 21.73
N GLU A 186 11.36 32.36 22.73
CA GLU A 186 12.05 33.63 22.92
C GLU A 186 13.47 33.32 23.40
N LYS A 187 14.44 33.49 22.51
CA LYS A 187 15.83 33.68 22.90
C LYS A 187 16.07 35.17 23.10
N GLN A 188 16.36 35.55 24.35
CA GLN A 188 17.26 36.67 24.64
C GLN A 188 18.69 36.29 24.28
#